data_AF-A0A4Q0VZG8-F1
#
_entry.id   AF-A0A4Q0VZG8-F1
#
_cell.length_a   1.000
_cell.length_b   1.000
_cell.length_c   1.000
_cell.angle_alpha   90.00
_cell.angle_beta   90.00
_cell.angle_gamma   90.00
#
_symmetry.space_group_name_H-M   'P 1'
#
loop_
_entity.id
_entity.type
_entity.pdbx_description
1 polymer ?
#
loop_
_entity_poly.entity_id
_entity_poly.type
_entity_poly.pdbx_seq_one_letter_code
_entity_poly.pdbx_strand_id
1 'polypeptide(L)'
;MSTALIITGAVAIIISVITGVFTGTFLGFLLFLAGGVFIGMILFAFSQIIDNQLNILHQLQVQNEFMRQLHKILMNCPNCDYEYDNTFSSCPNCGHRKL
;
A
#
# COMPACT_ATOMS: atom_id res chain seq x y z
N MET A 1 -7.41 6.74 5.92
CA MET A 1 -6.79 7.94 5.30
C MET A 1 -7.51 8.31 4.02
N SER A 2 -7.85 7.33 3.17
CA SER A 2 -8.81 7.47 2.06
C SER A 2 -10.13 8.17 2.42
N THR A 3 -10.76 7.81 3.53
CA THR A 3 -11.96 8.49 4.03
C THR A 3 -11.79 10.00 4.20
N ALA A 4 -10.61 10.47 4.62
CA ALA A 4 -10.34 11.89 4.74
C ALA A 4 -10.30 12.57 3.36
N LEU A 5 -9.66 11.96 2.36
CA LEU A 5 -9.62 12.50 0.99
C LEU A 5 -11.02 12.57 0.36
N ILE A 6 -11.86 11.56 0.61
CA ILE A 6 -13.25 11.54 0.14
C ILE A 6 -14.04 12.72 0.75
N ILE A 7 -13.90 12.93 2.07
CA ILE A 7 -14.55 14.04 2.77
C ILE A 7 -14.03 15.38 2.24
N THR A 8 -12.72 15.54 2.08
CA THR A 8 -12.10 16.76 1.53
C THR A 8 -12.57 17.04 0.11
N GLY A 9 -12.69 16.01 -0.73
CA GLY A 9 -13.23 16.14 -2.09
C GLY A 9 -14.68 16.61 -2.10
N ALA A 10 -15.53 16.04 -1.25
CA ALA A 10 -16.92 16.46 -1.11
C ALA A 10 -17.03 17.93 -0.65
N VAL A 11 -16.23 18.33 0.35
CA VAL A 11 -16.18 19.71 0.84
C VAL A 11 -15.68 20.67 -0.25
N ALA A 12 -14.67 20.29 -1.02
CA ALA A 12 -14.16 21.11 -2.12
C ALA A 12 -15.22 21.36 -3.20
N ILE A 13 -16.04 20.35 -3.53
CA ILE A 13 -17.17 20.52 -4.46
C ILE A 13 -18.19 21.51 -3.88
N ILE A 14 -18.56 21.37 -2.61
CA ILE A 14 -19.51 22.30 -1.96
C ILE A 14 -18.97 23.74 -1.98
N ILE A 15 -17.71 23.94 -1.64
CA ILE A 15 -17.07 25.27 -1.67
C ILE A 15 -17.10 25.83 -3.09
N SER A 16 -16.81 25.01 -4.10
CA SER A 16 -16.82 25.45 -5.51
C SER A 16 -18.20 25.94 -5.98
N VAL A 17 -19.27 25.29 -5.51
CA VAL A 17 -20.65 25.71 -5.81
C VAL A 17 -20.95 27.05 -5.14
N ILE A 18 -20.58 27.22 -3.87
CA ILE A 18 -20.78 28.47 -3.13
C ILE A 18 -20.03 29.62 -3.83
N THR A 19 -18.73 29.45 -4.08
CA THR A 19 -17.90 30.48 -4.74
C THR A 19 -18.41 30.80 -6.14
N GLY A 20 -18.87 29.79 -6.88
CA GLY A 20 -19.46 29.97 -8.21
C GLY A 20 -20.70 30.86 -8.17
N VAL A 21 -21.60 30.65 -7.20
CA VAL A 21 -22.81 31.47 -7.04
C VAL A 21 -22.46 32.92 -6.68
N PHE A 22 -21.48 33.12 -5.79
CA PHE A 22 -21.00 34.47 -5.42
C PHE A 22 -20.34 35.23 -6.59
N THR A 23 -19.91 34.54 -7.63
CA THR A 23 -19.29 35.18 -8.81
C THR A 23 -20.29 36.02 -9.60
N GLY A 24 -21.61 35.78 -9.43
CA GLY A 24 -22.68 36.59 -10.04
C GLY A 24 -22.79 36.49 -11.57
N THR A 25 -21.93 35.70 -12.22
CA THR A 25 -21.92 35.47 -13.67
C THR A 25 -22.09 34.00 -13.98
N PHE A 26 -22.88 33.69 -15.02
CA PHE A 26 -23.14 32.31 -15.43
C PHE A 26 -21.86 31.56 -15.84
N LEU A 27 -20.97 32.24 -16.55
CA LEU A 27 -19.71 31.65 -17.02
C LEU A 27 -18.74 31.38 -15.85
N GLY A 28 -18.67 32.31 -14.88
CA GLY A 28 -17.91 32.12 -13.64
C GLY A 28 -18.42 30.91 -12.84
N PHE A 29 -19.74 30.79 -12.69
CA PHE A 29 -20.36 29.64 -12.03
C PHE A 29 -19.97 28.31 -12.71
N LEU A 30 -20.07 28.22 -14.04
CA LEU A 30 -19.69 27.01 -14.77
C LEU A 30 -18.21 26.66 -14.61
N LEU A 31 -17.31 27.64 -14.64
CA LEU A 31 -15.87 27.41 -14.45
C LEU A 31 -15.56 26.89 -13.05
N PHE A 32 -16.14 27.50 -12.01
CA PHE A 32 -15.93 27.03 -10.63
C PHE A 32 -16.52 25.65 -10.41
N LEU A 33 -17.71 25.36 -10.94
CA LEU A 33 -18.34 24.06 -10.82
C LEU A 33 -17.54 22.97 -11.54
N ALA A 34 -17.10 23.21 -12.77
CA ALA A 34 -16.26 22.28 -13.51
C ALA A 34 -14.91 22.05 -12.80
N GLY A 35 -14.28 23.12 -12.31
CA GLY A 35 -13.03 23.04 -11.56
C GLY A 35 -13.17 22.26 -10.25
N GLY A 36 -14.24 22.51 -9.49
CA GLY A 36 -14.51 21.79 -8.24
C GLY A 36 -14.78 20.31 -8.45
N VAL A 37 -15.57 19.96 -9.47
CA VAL A 37 -15.81 18.56 -9.85
C VAL A 37 -14.51 17.89 -10.30
N PHE A 38 -13.68 18.57 -11.09
CA PHE A 38 -12.40 18.05 -11.54
C PHE A 38 -11.44 17.76 -10.38
N ILE A 39 -11.30 18.70 -9.44
CA ILE A 39 -10.50 18.52 -8.22
C ILE A 39 -11.06 17.37 -7.37
N GLY A 40 -12.39 17.31 -7.21
CA GLY A 40 -13.05 16.23 -6.49
C GLY A 40 -12.77 14.85 -7.10
N MET A 41 -12.82 14.73 -8.43
CA MET A 41 -12.48 13.49 -9.14
C MET A 41 -11.02 13.07 -8.89
N ILE A 42 -10.08 14.03 -8.93
CA ILE A 42 -8.66 13.75 -8.65
C ILE A 42 -8.48 13.23 -7.21
N LEU A 43 -9.10 13.88 -6.22
CA LEU A 43 -9.00 13.46 -4.82
C LEU A 43 -9.61 12.07 -4.61
N PHE A 44 -10.73 11.78 -5.27
CA PHE A 44 -11.34 10.45 -5.21
C PHE A 44 -10.47 9.37 -5.88
N ALA A 45 -9.86 9.68 -7.02
CA ALA A 45 -8.93 8.79 -7.68
C ALA A 45 -7.70 8.49 -6.79
N PHE A 46 -7.14 9.51 -6.15
CA PHE A 46 -6.04 9.31 -5.19
C PHE A 46 -6.45 8.45 -4.01
N SER A 47 -7.66 8.65 -3.48
CA SER A 47 -8.19 7.80 -2.40
C SER A 47 -8.15 6.31 -2.80
N GLN A 48 -8.63 5.97 -3.99
CA GLN A 48 -8.62 4.58 -4.48
C GLN A 48 -7.21 4.05 -4.72
N ILE A 49 -6.31 4.87 -5.27
CA ILE A 49 -4.92 4.47 -5.50
C ILE A 49 -4.23 4.14 -4.17
N ILE A 50 -4.42 4.98 -3.15
CA ILE A 50 -3.85 4.76 -1.81
C ILE A 50 -4.38 3.47 -1.19
N ASP A 51 -5.70 3.24 -1.24
CA ASP A 51 -6.29 2.01 -0.71
C ASP A 51 -5.78 0.76 -1.44
N ASN A 52 -5.63 0.82 -2.76
CA ASN A 52 -5.05 -0.27 -3.54
C ASN A 52 -3.58 -0.53 -3.19
N GLN A 53 -2.77 0.52 -3.02
CA GLN A 53 -1.37 0.36 -2.60
C GLN A 53 -1.26 -0.25 -1.20
N LEU A 54 -2.13 0.16 -0.27
CA LEU A 54 -2.16 -0.41 1.08
C LEU A 54 -2.51 -1.90 1.05
N ASN A 55 -3.47 -2.29 0.21
CA ASN A 55 -3.85 -3.69 0.03
C ASN A 55 -2.71 -4.53 -0.56
N ILE A 56 -2.03 -4.01 -1.60
CA ILE A 56 -0.86 -4.68 -2.19
C ILE A 56 0.26 -4.85 -1.15
N LEU A 57 0.53 -3.81 -0.36
CA LEU A 57 1.54 -3.86 0.69
C LEU A 57 1.22 -4.95 1.72
N HIS A 58 -0.04 -5.04 2.15
CA HIS A 58 -0.48 -6.08 3.08
C HIS A 58 -0.29 -7.48 2.50
N GLN A 59 -0.66 -7.69 1.23
CA GLN A 59 -0.46 -8.97 0.55
C GLN A 59 1.03 -9.35 0.46
N LEU A 60 1.89 -8.38 0.14
CA LEU A 60 3.33 -8.59 0.09
C LEU A 60 3.92 -8.95 1.46
N GLN A 61 3.43 -8.35 2.55
CA GLN A 61 3.88 -8.71 3.90
C GLN A 61 3.54 -10.16 4.24
N VAL A 62 2.30 -10.59 4.00
CA VAL A 62 1.86 -11.96 4.24
C VAL A 62 2.67 -12.94 3.38
N GLN A 63 2.88 -12.62 2.10
CA GLN A 63 3.67 -13.47 1.21
C GLN A 63 5.15 -13.52 1.62
N ASN A 64 5.72 -12.42 2.10
CA ASN A 64 7.11 -12.37 2.57
C ASN A 64 7.29 -13.19 3.85
N GLU A 65 6.33 -13.17 4.77
CA GLU A 65 6.35 -14.04 5.96
C GLU A 65 6.31 -15.52 5.57
N PHE A 66 5.44 -15.90 4.63
CA PHE A 66 5.38 -17.26 4.12
C PHE A 66 6.68 -17.66 3.42
N MET A 67 7.23 -16.79 2.57
CA MET A 67 8.52 -17.03 1.91
C MET A 67 9.66 -17.13 2.91
N ARG A 68 9.68 -16.32 3.98
CA ARG A 68 10.66 -16.44 5.07
C ARG A 68 10.56 -17.78 5.79
N GLN A 69 9.35 -18.28 6.02
CA GLN A 69 9.16 -19.61 6.61
C GLN A 69 9.64 -20.72 5.66
N LEU A 70 9.35 -20.60 4.36
CA LEU A 70 9.78 -21.56 3.35
C LEU A 70 11.30 -21.52 3.08
N HIS A 71 11.93 -20.34 3.17
CA HIS A 71 13.37 -20.17 2.97
C HIS A 71 14.21 -20.78 4.09
N LYS A 72 13.61 -21.07 5.25
CA LYS A 72 14.20 -21.95 6.27
C LYS A 72 14.12 -23.40 5.79
N ILE A 73 14.81 -23.72 4.70
CA ILE A 73 14.97 -25.09 4.24
C ILE A 73 15.89 -25.75 5.28
N LEU A 74 15.30 -26.55 6.16
CA LEU A 74 16.04 -27.37 7.09
C LEU A 74 16.82 -28.42 6.30
N MET A 75 18.12 -28.51 6.57
CA MET A 75 19.00 -29.54 6.04
C MET A 75 19.48 -30.44 7.18
N ASN A 76 19.56 -31.74 6.92
CA ASN A 76 20.13 -32.68 7.87
C ASN A 76 21.65 -32.67 7.72
N CYS A 77 22.35 -32.65 8.86
CA CYS A 77 23.79 -32.82 8.87
C CYS A 77 24.14 -34.26 8.50
N PRO A 78 24.97 -34.52 7.47
CA PRO A 78 25.34 -35.88 7.11
C PRO A 78 26.18 -36.61 8.18
N ASN A 79 26.71 -35.88 9.18
CA ASN A 79 27.60 -36.44 10.21
C ASN A 79 26.89 -36.73 11.53
N CYS A 80 25.78 -36.05 11.85
CA CYS A 80 25.08 -36.23 13.12
C CYS A 80 23.55 -36.22 13.00
N ASP A 81 23.02 -36.21 11.78
CA ASP A 81 21.59 -36.16 11.45
C ASP A 81 20.79 -35.02 12.10
N TYR A 82 21.48 -34.01 12.65
CA TYR A 82 20.84 -32.84 13.22
C TYR A 82 20.22 -31.98 12.10
N GLU A 83 18.95 -31.62 12.22
CA GLU A 83 18.26 -30.72 11.29
C GLU A 83 18.56 -29.27 11.64
N TYR A 84 19.06 -28.50 10.68
CA TYR A 84 19.38 -27.10 10.89
C TYR A 84 19.18 -26.27 9.62
N ASP A 85 19.02 -24.97 9.81
CA ASP A 85 18.75 -24.03 8.71
C ASP A 85 19.92 -24.02 7.71
N ASN A 86 19.61 -24.05 6.41
CA ASN A 86 20.60 -24.05 5.34
C ASN A 86 21.46 -22.77 5.28
N THR A 87 21.07 -21.71 6.01
CA THR A 87 21.81 -20.47 6.13
C THR A 87 23.08 -20.60 6.99
N PHE A 88 23.21 -21.67 7.79
CA PHE A 88 24.43 -21.91 8.56
C PHE A 88 25.53 -22.54 7.70
N SER A 89 26.70 -21.91 7.66
CA SER A 89 27.90 -22.42 6.96
C SER A 89 28.51 -23.68 7.59
N SER A 90 28.14 -23.98 8.84
CA SER A 90 28.55 -25.17 9.58
C SER A 90 27.42 -25.68 10.45
N CYS A 91 27.33 -27.01 10.63
CA CYS A 91 26.38 -27.62 11.53
C CYS A 91 26.58 -27.09 12.96
N PRO A 92 25.54 -26.54 13.62
CA PRO A 92 25.67 -25.98 14.97
C PRO A 92 25.88 -27.06 16.05
N ASN A 93 25.50 -28.31 15.79
CA ASN A 93 25.62 -29.40 16.75
C ASN A 93 27.02 -30.05 16.75
N CYS A 94 27.61 -30.26 15.56
CA CYS A 94 28.88 -30.99 15.44
C CYS A 94 30.01 -30.21 14.73
N GLY A 95 29.75 -28.97 14.29
CA GLY A 95 30.74 -28.10 13.63
C GLY A 95 31.08 -28.50 12.18
N HIS A 96 30.45 -29.55 11.63
CA HIS A 96 30.72 -30.02 10.28
C HIS A 96 30.36 -28.97 9.22
N ARG A 97 31.32 -28.63 8.33
CA ARG A 97 31.13 -27.65 7.24
C ARG A 97 30.74 -28.37 5.96
N LYS A 98 29.74 -27.84 5.24
CA LYS A 98 29.51 -28.23 3.84
C LYS A 98 30.68 -27.68 3.02
N LEU A 99 31.53 -28.57 2.52
CA LEU A 99 32.54 -28.29 1.49
C LEU A 99 31.87 -28.10 0.14
#